data_AF-A0A1Q4FRL3-F1
#
_entry.id   AF-A0A1Q4FRL3-F1
#
_cell.length_a   1.000
_cell.length_b   1.000
_cell.length_c   1.000
_cell.angle_alpha   90.00
_cell.angle_beta   90.00
_cell.angle_gamma   90.00
#
_symmetry.space_group_name_H-M   'P 1'
#
loop_
_entity.id
_entity.type
_entity.pdbx_description
1 polymer ?
#
loop_
_entity_poly.entity_id
_entity_poly.type
_entity_poly.pdbx_seq_one_letter_code
_entity_poly.pdbx_strand_id
1 'polypeptide(L)' 'MQSRRHTEANILGYRLDRIESQPAEAIRYEVSSPDNGLVLAHFPDRPSAERFIVMRELRQIRTRPRNPAF' A
#
# COMPACT_ATOMS: atom_id res chain seq x y z
N MET A 1 -0.09 12.95 -21.00
CA MET A 1 0.68 11.88 -20.33
C MET A 1 -0.33 10.82 -19.88
N GLN A 2 -0.33 9.65 -20.52
CA GLN A 2 -1.20 8.54 -20.11
C GLN A 2 -0.45 7.71 -19.07
N SER A 3 -1.03 7.55 -17.88
CA SER A 3 -0.58 6.59 -16.87
C SER A 3 -1.56 5.43 -16.84
N ARG A 4 -1.04 4.20 -16.91
CA ARG A 4 -1.81 2.98 -16.71
C ARG A 4 -1.69 2.56 -15.25
N ARG A 5 -2.82 2.27 -14.62
CA ARG A 5 -2.89 1.75 -13.24
C ARG A 5 -3.41 0.32 -13.32
N HIS A 6 -2.69 -0.60 -12.71
CA HIS A 6 -3.06 -2.02 -12.62
C HIS A 6 -3.02 -2.47 -11.17
N THR A 7 -4.05 -3.16 -10.68
CA THR A 7 -4.04 -3.67 -9.31
C THR A 7 -3.30 -5.00 -9.26
N GLU A 8 -2.23 -5.03 -8.49
CA GLU A 8 -1.34 -6.18 -8.36
C GLU A 8 -1.80 -7.12 -7.24
N ALA A 9 -2.18 -6.55 -6.09
CA ALA A 9 -2.51 -7.33 -4.90
C ALA A 9 -3.39 -6.57 -3.92
N ASN A 10 -4.11 -7.33 -3.08
CA ASN A 10 -4.72 -6.82 -1.86
C ASN A 10 -4.08 -7.54 -0.67
N ILE A 11 -3.44 -6.81 0.24
CA ILE A 11 -2.65 -7.35 1.34
C ILE A 11 -3.16 -6.74 2.63
N LEU A 12 -3.73 -7.56 3.53
CA LEU A 12 -4.28 -7.09 4.81
C LEU A 12 -5.30 -5.95 4.65
N GLY A 13 -6.07 -5.96 3.55
CA GLY A 13 -7.02 -4.90 3.19
C GLY A 13 -6.42 -3.71 2.43
N TYR A 14 -5.09 -3.58 2.40
CA TYR A 14 -4.41 -2.56 1.60
C TYR A 14 -4.42 -2.95 0.14
N ARG A 15 -4.68 -1.98 -0.74
CA ARG A 15 -4.59 -2.17 -2.18
C ARG A 15 -3.22 -1.76 -2.68
N LEU A 16 -2.58 -2.64 -3.44
CA LEU A 16 -1.30 -2.39 -4.11
C LEU A 16 -1.54 -2.25 -5.61
N ASP A 17 -1.30 -1.06 -6.14
CA ASP A 17 -1.43 -0.76 -7.56
C ASP A 17 -0.06 -0.52 -8.19
N ARG A 18 0.20 -1.14 -9.34
CA ARG A 18 1.33 -0.82 -10.23
C ARG A 18 0.92 0.30 -11.18
N ILE A 19 1.71 1.36 -11.22
CA ILE A 19 1.53 2.51 -12.08
C ILE A 19 2.64 2.54 -13.12
N GLU A 20 2.24 2.58 -14.38
CA GLU A 20 3.13 2.70 -15.53
C GLU A 20 2.87 4.05 -16.17
N SER A 21 3.89 4.92 -16.20
CA SER A 21 3.77 6.23 -16.86
C SER A 21 4.41 6.16 -18.26
N GLN A 22 3.86 6.87 -19.24
CA GLN A 22 4.51 7.13 -20.53
C GLN A 22 4.92 8.61 -20.62
N PRO A 23 6.04 8.97 -21.27
CA PRO A 23 6.88 8.16 -22.18
C PRO A 23 8.10 7.48 -21.52
N ALA A 24 8.36 7.69 -20.23
CA ALA A 24 9.43 7.03 -19.52
C ALA A 24 8.86 5.85 -18.73
N GLU A 25 9.39 4.63 -18.94
CA GLU A 25 9.05 3.34 -18.30
C GLU A 25 9.22 3.31 -16.76
N ALA A 26 8.96 4.42 -16.08
CA ALA A 26 8.94 4.53 -14.65
C ALA A 26 7.74 3.74 -14.12
N ILE A 27 8.02 2.49 -13.74
CA ILE A 27 7.13 1.68 -12.93
C ILE A 27 7.25 2.17 -11.50
N ARG A 28 6.11 2.46 -10.87
CA ARG A 28 6.01 2.67 -9.42
C ARG A 28 4.85 1.89 -8.85
N TYR A 29 4.90 1.66 -7.56
CA TYR A 29 3.86 0.97 -6.82
C TYR A 29 3.19 1.93 -5.83
N GLU A 30 1.87 1.86 -5.75
CA GLU A 30 1.03 2.70 -4.90
C GLU A 30 0.30 1.83 -3.89
N VAL A 31 0.45 2.15 -2.61
CA VAL A 31 -0.29 1.48 -1.53
C VAL A 31 -1.43 2.39 -1.11
N SER A 32 -2.67 1.88 -1.16
CA SER A 32 -3.87 2.60 -0.72
C SER A 32 -4.44 2.01 0.57
N SER A 33 -5.00 2.87 1.42
CA SER A 33 -5.56 2.48 2.72
C SER A 33 -6.81 1.61 2.55
N PRO A 34 -6.99 0.56 3.37
CA PRO A 34 -8.24 -0.21 3.41
C PRO A 34 -9.47 0.65 3.71
N ASP A 35 -9.33 1.68 4.55
CA ASP A 35 -10.47 2.38 5.16
C ASP A 35 -11.17 3.34 4.19
N ASN A 36 -10.42 4.01 3.34
CA ASN A 36 -10.90 5.11 2.51
C ASN A 36 -10.34 5.11 1.09
N GLY A 37 -9.50 4.14 0.74
CA GLY A 37 -8.86 4.06 -0.58
C GLY A 37 -7.86 5.17 -0.88
N LEU A 38 -7.48 6.00 0.10
CA LEU A 38 -6.48 7.04 -0.11
C LEU A 38 -5.09 6.42 -0.28
N VAL A 39 -4.31 6.97 -1.21
CA VAL A 39 -2.91 6.58 -1.40
C VAL A 39 -2.11 7.00 -0.18
N LEU A 40 -1.44 6.03 0.44
CA LEU A 40 -0.63 6.23 1.64
C LEU A 40 0.84 6.46 1.30
N ALA A 41 1.35 5.76 0.30
CA ALA A 41 2.75 5.81 -0.08
C ALA A 41 2.99 5.29 -1.50
N HIS A 42 4.12 5.72 -2.08
CA HIS A 42 4.63 5.30 -3.37
C HIS A 42 5.98 4.59 -3.20
N PHE A 43 6.24 3.55 -3.99
CA PHE A 43 7.47 2.75 -3.93
C PHE A 43 8.03 2.48 -5.33
N PRO A 44 9.37 2.36 -5.47
CA PRO A 44 9.98 1.98 -6.74
C PRO A 44 9.79 0.49 -7.06
N ASP A 45 9.60 -0.35 -6.05
CA ASP A 45 9.49 -1.80 -6.19
C ASP A 45 8.38 -2.37 -5.29
N ARG A 46 7.85 -3.53 -5.70
CA ARG A 46 6.79 -4.26 -4.99
C ARG A 46 7.22 -4.72 -3.59
N PRO A 47 8.38 -5.37 -3.38
CA PRO A 47 8.83 -5.77 -2.04
C PRO A 47 8.87 -4.64 -1.01
N SER A 48 9.28 -3.44 -1.41
CA SER A 48 9.26 -2.26 -0.54
C SER A 48 7.84 -1.84 -0.14
N ALA A 49 6.88 -1.91 -1.06
CA ALA A 49 5.48 -1.65 -0.78
C ALA A 49 4.85 -2.69 0.16
N GLU A 50 5.15 -3.97 -0.04
CA GLU A 50 4.68 -5.05 0.83
C GLU A 50 5.24 -4.92 2.25
N ARG A 51 6.54 -4.63 2.38
CA ARG A 51 7.17 -4.36 3.68
C ARG A 51 6.53 -3.18 4.39
N PHE A 52 6.19 -2.12 3.67
CA PHE A 52 5.48 -0.97 4.25
C PHE A 52 4.11 -1.38 4.83
N ILE A 53 3.33 -2.16 4.09
CA ILE A 53 2.02 -2.66 4.54
C ILE A 53 2.16 -3.43 5.84
N VAL A 54 3.07 -4.41 5.87
CA VAL A 54 3.32 -5.24 7.07
C VAL A 54 3.77 -4.39 8.25
N MET A 55 4.73 -3.49 8.05
CA MET A 55 5.25 -2.62 9.12
C MET A 55 4.18 -1.66 9.65
N ARG A 56 3.29 -1.15 8.79
CA ARG A 56 2.18 -0.29 9.21
C ARG A 56 1.21 -1.07 10.09
N GLU A 57 0.81 -2.27 9.68
CA GLU A 57 -0.09 -3.12 10.47
C GLU A 57 0.50 -3.51 11.82
N LEU A 58 1.78 -3.88 11.88
CA LEU A 58 2.46 -4.17 13.14
C LEU A 58 2.47 -2.96 14.08
N ARG A 59 2.62 -1.74 13.55
CA ARG A 59 2.53 -0.51 14.35
C ARG A 59 1.11 -0.27 14.87
N GLN A 60 0.08 -0.50 14.05
CA GLN A 60 -1.31 -0.34 14.49
C GLN A 60 -1.70 -1.34 15.58
N ILE A 61 -1.23 -2.58 15.49
CA ILE A 61 -1.45 -3.60 16.54
C ILE A 61 -0.83 -3.15 17.86
N ARG A 62 0.36 -2.53 17.82
CA ARG A 62 1.05 -2.02 19.01
C ARG A 62 0.37 -0.81 19.65
N THR A 63 -0.33 0.02 18.87
CA THR A 63 -1.01 1.23 19.36
C THR A 63 -2.46 1.01 19.76
N ARG A 64 -3.09 -0.11 19.40
CA ARG A 64 -4.41 -0.46 19.93
C ARG A 64 -4.26 -0.78 21.43
N PRO A 65 -4.92 -0.02 22.32
CA PRO A 65 -4.95 -0.39 23.72
C PRO A 65 -5.53 -1.80 23.80
N ARG A 66 -4.77 -2.68 24.44
CA ARG A 66 -5.17 -4.06 24.73
C ARG A 66 -6.41 -3.94 25.60
N ASN A 67 -7.60 -4.00 25.01
CA ASN A 67 -8.83 -3.96 25.76
C ASN A 67 -8.84 -5.24 26.62
N PRO A 68 -8.68 -5.16 27.95
CA PRO A 68 -8.87 -6.35 28.77
C PRO A 68 -10.37 -6.64 28.68
N ALA A 69 -10.72 -7.79 28.09
CA ALA A 69 -12.07 -8.30 28.21
C ALA A 69 -12.33 -8.50 29.72
N PHE A 70 -13.27 -7.71 30.26
CA PHE A 70 -13.88 -7.94 31.56
C PHE A 70 -15.00 -8.98 31.40
#